data_AF-A0A5C4R6G3-F1
#
_entry.id   AF-A0A5C4R6G3-F1
#
_cell.length_a   1.000
_cell.length_b   1.000
_cell.length_c   1.000
_cell.angle_alpha   90.00
_cell.angle_beta   90.00
_cell.angle_gamma   90.00
#
_symmetry.space_group_name_H-M   'P 1'
#
loop_
_entity.id
_entity.type
_entity.pdbx_description
1 polymer ?
#
loop_
_entity_poly.entity_id
_entity_poly.type
_entity_poly.pdbx_seq_one_letter_code
_entity_poly.pdbx_strand_id
1 'polypeptide(L)'
;MSRLATILALMIAGPAAGQADGNVTWNTGRLPDGPGHAAEIAYEGRRLSYVCRPGDEGRLVIDGMGQTDDPIVVLVDGQRIAVPSDMTNGVHSIAADPGSQLLSALTGGRQVTLLAGPVTLSLPLEGSRRAIGQAMEACDLRP
;
A
#
# COMPACT_ATOMS: atom_id res chain seq x y z
N MET A 1 6.68 -56.14 33.99
CA MET A 1 6.13 -55.18 34.96
C MET A 1 6.53 -53.78 34.52
N SER A 2 5.54 -52.89 34.44
CA SER A 2 5.52 -51.48 34.01
C SER A 2 6.77 -50.65 34.37
N ARG A 3 7.17 -49.61 33.63
CA ARG A 3 6.52 -48.26 33.52
C ARG A 3 7.17 -47.49 32.33
N LEU A 4 6.40 -46.85 31.42
CA LEU A 4 6.11 -45.38 31.35
C LEU A 4 7.40 -44.51 31.33
N ALA A 5 7.60 -43.46 30.51
CA ALA A 5 6.80 -42.74 29.53
C ALA A 5 7.70 -41.74 28.75
N THR A 6 7.25 -41.35 27.55
CA THR A 6 7.23 -40.00 26.94
C THR A 6 8.22 -38.92 27.42
N ILE A 7 8.95 -38.30 26.47
CA ILE A 7 8.84 -36.89 26.03
C ILE A 7 9.99 -36.65 25.02
N LEU A 8 9.65 -36.65 23.73
CA LEU A 8 10.53 -36.08 22.69
C LEU A 8 10.18 -34.59 22.61
N ALA A 9 10.99 -33.76 23.25
CA ALA A 9 10.80 -32.32 23.30
C ALA A 9 11.08 -31.69 21.92
N LEU A 10 10.16 -30.79 21.54
CA LEU A 10 10.18 -29.90 20.37
C LEU A 10 11.56 -29.25 20.16
N MET A 11 12.12 -29.46 18.97
CA MET A 11 12.79 -28.41 18.19
C MET A 11 11.90 -28.26 16.94
N ILE A 12 11.50 -27.09 16.48
CA ILE A 12 12.32 -25.94 16.10
C ILE A 12 11.47 -24.69 16.35
N ALA A 13 12.00 -23.73 17.12
CA ALA A 13 11.50 -22.36 17.09
C ALA A 13 11.70 -21.85 15.65
N GLY A 14 10.61 -21.77 14.88
CA GLY A 14 10.61 -21.07 13.61
C GLY A 14 11.04 -19.62 13.87
N PRO A 15 11.87 -19.05 12.99
CA PRO A 15 12.50 -17.76 13.26
C PRO A 15 11.41 -16.72 13.55
N ALA A 16 11.56 -16.02 14.68
CA ALA A 16 10.99 -14.71 14.85
C ALA A 16 11.25 -13.96 13.53
N ALA A 17 10.19 -13.54 12.86
CA ALA A 17 10.27 -12.83 11.59
C ALA A 17 11.05 -11.54 11.85
N GLY A 18 12.37 -11.65 11.68
CA GLY A 18 13.32 -10.59 11.85
C GLY A 18 12.95 -9.49 10.86
N GLN A 19 12.69 -8.32 11.42
CA GLN A 19 13.03 -7.01 10.90
C GLN A 19 13.70 -7.05 9.52
N ALA A 20 12.90 -6.77 8.49
CA ALA A 20 13.43 -6.33 7.22
C ALA A 20 13.68 -4.83 7.32
N ASP A 21 14.90 -4.43 7.71
CA ASP A 21 15.46 -3.11 7.41
C ASP A 21 15.77 -3.02 5.89
N GLY A 22 14.80 -3.40 5.05
CA GLY A 22 14.89 -3.44 3.60
C GLY A 22 14.50 -2.08 3.04
N ASN A 23 15.32 -1.54 2.15
CA ASN A 23 15.08 -0.26 1.51
C ASN A 23 13.73 -0.27 0.75
N VAL A 24 12.71 0.35 1.33
CA VAL A 24 11.35 0.41 0.77
C VAL A 24 11.36 1.39 -0.40
N THR A 25 11.08 0.92 -1.62
CA THR A 25 11.20 1.74 -2.83
C THR A 25 9.96 1.65 -3.71
N TRP A 26 9.71 2.72 -4.45
CA TRP A 26 8.64 2.78 -5.45
C TRP A 26 9.04 2.03 -6.71
N ASN A 27 8.15 1.17 -7.18
CA ASN A 27 8.28 0.39 -8.42
C ASN A 27 7.13 0.73 -9.36
N THR A 28 7.36 0.60 -10.67
CA THR A 28 6.33 0.79 -11.69
C THR A 28 6.12 -0.49 -12.49
N GLY A 29 4.89 -0.74 -12.94
CA GLY A 29 4.60 -1.93 -13.72
C GLY A 29 3.24 -1.89 -14.40
N ARG A 30 2.99 -2.88 -15.25
CA ARG A 30 1.70 -3.11 -15.91
C ARG A 30 0.79 -3.92 -14.99
N LEU A 31 -0.50 -3.59 -14.97
CA LEU A 31 -1.51 -4.41 -14.29
C LEU A 31 -1.71 -5.74 -15.03
N PRO A 32 -1.92 -6.85 -14.31
CA PRO A 32 -2.04 -8.18 -14.91
C PRO A 32 -3.35 -8.37 -15.71
N ASP A 33 -4.34 -7.53 -15.50
CA ASP A 33 -5.70 -7.67 -16.04
C ASP A 33 -5.97 -6.82 -17.29
N GLY A 34 -4.96 -6.14 -17.85
CA GLY A 34 -5.16 -5.36 -19.07
C GLY A 34 -4.11 -4.30 -19.37
N PRO A 35 -4.51 -3.17 -19.99
CA PRO A 35 -3.61 -2.09 -20.39
C PRO A 35 -3.24 -1.12 -19.25
N GLY A 36 -3.69 -1.38 -18.02
CA GLY A 36 -3.42 -0.49 -16.89
C GLY A 36 -1.97 -0.51 -16.41
N HIS A 37 -1.59 0.53 -15.69
CA HIS A 37 -0.28 0.67 -15.07
C HIS A 37 -0.41 1.02 -13.60
N ALA A 38 0.66 0.74 -12.85
CA ALA A 38 0.73 1.03 -11.43
C ALA A 38 2.10 1.61 -11.04
N ALA A 39 2.08 2.44 -10.01
CA ALA A 39 3.23 2.81 -9.21
C ALA A 39 2.97 2.33 -7.78
N GLU A 40 3.86 1.51 -7.23
CA GLU A 40 3.64 0.75 -6.01
C GLU A 40 4.81 0.86 -5.03
N ILE A 41 4.47 0.94 -3.75
CA ILE A 41 5.40 0.77 -2.64
C ILE A 41 4.81 -0.23 -1.64
N ALA A 42 5.63 -1.14 -1.11
CA ALA A 42 5.17 -2.21 -0.23
C ALA A 42 6.13 -2.43 0.95
N TYR A 43 5.57 -2.67 2.13
CA TYR A 43 6.31 -2.92 3.37
C TYR A 43 5.56 -3.92 4.26
N GLU A 44 6.24 -4.99 4.68
CA GLU A 44 5.69 -6.04 5.57
C GLU A 44 4.32 -6.58 5.11
N GLY A 45 4.19 -6.90 3.83
CA GLY A 45 2.94 -7.45 3.27
C GLY A 45 1.81 -6.44 3.08
N ARG A 46 2.05 -5.15 3.38
CA ARG A 46 1.13 -4.05 3.13
C ARG A 46 1.59 -3.22 1.95
N ARG A 47 0.66 -2.62 1.23
CA ARG A 47 0.93 -2.03 -0.08
C ARG A 47 0.11 -0.78 -0.30
N LEU A 48 0.75 0.19 -0.91
CA LEU A 48 0.13 1.39 -1.46
C LEU A 48 0.44 1.45 -2.96
N SER A 49 -0.59 1.48 -3.79
CA SER A 49 -0.45 1.54 -5.25
C SER A 49 -1.28 2.68 -5.81
N TYR A 50 -0.66 3.56 -6.60
CA TYR A 50 -1.40 4.35 -7.57
C TYR A 50 -1.63 3.49 -8.81
N VAL A 51 -2.86 3.41 -9.28
CA VAL A 51 -3.23 2.64 -10.48
C VAL A 51 -3.99 3.53 -11.45
N CYS A 52 -3.79 3.28 -12.74
CA CYS A 52 -4.52 3.94 -13.81
C CYS A 52 -4.79 2.97 -14.96
N ARG A 53 -5.79 3.30 -15.78
CA ARG A 53 -6.03 2.67 -17.07
C ARG A 53 -6.27 3.76 -18.12
N PRO A 54 -5.92 3.53 -19.39
CA PRO A 54 -6.23 4.48 -20.45
C PRO A 54 -7.73 4.78 -20.52
N GLY A 55 -8.09 6.06 -20.45
CA GLY A 55 -9.49 6.51 -20.49
C GLY A 55 -10.26 6.45 -19.16
N ASP A 56 -9.63 5.96 -18.09
CA ASP A 56 -10.23 5.89 -16.75
C ASP A 56 -9.56 6.87 -15.76
N GLU A 57 -10.23 7.08 -14.64
CA GLU A 57 -9.73 7.84 -13.48
C GLU A 57 -8.54 7.16 -12.79
N GLY A 58 -7.69 7.98 -12.16
CA GLY A 58 -6.57 7.51 -11.36
C GLY A 58 -7.05 7.10 -9.97
N ARG A 59 -6.59 5.96 -9.45
CA ARG A 59 -7.01 5.49 -8.11
C ARG A 59 -5.81 5.17 -7.23
N LEU A 60 -5.94 5.49 -5.95
CA LEU A 60 -5.10 4.94 -4.90
C LEU A 60 -5.73 3.63 -4.42
N VAL A 61 -4.91 2.59 -4.30
CA VAL A 61 -5.28 1.26 -3.83
C VAL A 61 -4.41 0.93 -2.63
N ILE A 62 -5.05 0.49 -1.55
CA ILE A 62 -4.40 0.19 -0.27
C ILE A 62 -4.78 -1.23 0.12
N ASP A 63 -3.77 -2.08 0.29
CA ASP A 63 -3.92 -3.50 0.57
C ASP A 63 -3.09 -3.92 1.80
N GLY A 64 -3.57 -4.96 2.49
CA GLY A 64 -2.93 -5.51 3.69
C GLY A 64 -3.21 -4.74 4.98
N MET A 65 -4.07 -3.71 4.97
CA MET A 65 -4.39 -2.93 6.17
C MET A 65 -5.34 -3.65 7.16
N GLY A 66 -5.82 -4.84 6.82
CA GLY A 66 -6.72 -5.65 7.64
C GLY A 66 -8.03 -5.98 6.91
N GLN A 67 -8.83 -6.86 7.50
CA GLN A 67 -10.18 -7.21 7.02
C GLN A 67 -11.28 -6.43 7.76
N THR A 68 -10.92 -5.36 8.44
CA THR A 68 -11.85 -4.52 9.21
C THR A 68 -12.52 -3.54 8.26
N ASP A 69 -13.85 -3.40 8.34
CA ASP A 69 -14.63 -2.36 7.62
C ASP A 69 -14.32 -0.92 8.11
N ASP A 70 -13.19 -0.73 8.77
CA ASP A 70 -12.76 0.54 9.32
C ASP A 70 -12.40 1.50 8.18
N PRO A 71 -12.85 2.76 8.22
CA PRO A 71 -12.51 3.74 7.21
C PRO A 71 -11.01 4.00 7.21
N ILE A 72 -10.42 4.14 6.03
CA ILE A 72 -9.01 4.50 5.89
C ILE A 72 -8.85 6.01 6.09
N VAL A 73 -7.89 6.39 6.93
CA VAL A 73 -7.45 7.79 7.06
C VAL A 73 -6.09 7.93 6.39
N VAL A 74 -6.00 8.86 5.45
CA VAL A 74 -4.75 9.20 4.77
C VAL A 74 -4.19 10.49 5.37
N LEU A 75 -2.96 10.41 5.85
CA LEU A 75 -2.17 11.55 6.31
C LEU A 75 -0.95 11.66 5.41
N VAL A 76 -0.66 12.85 4.90
CA VAL A 76 0.61 13.13 4.21
C VAL A 76 1.35 14.21 4.98
N ASP A 77 2.58 13.92 5.39
CA ASP A 77 3.38 14.78 6.27
C ASP A 77 2.63 15.22 7.54
N GLY A 78 1.78 14.34 8.06
CA GLY A 78 0.93 14.58 9.24
C GLY A 78 -0.36 15.36 8.98
N GLN A 79 -0.59 15.85 7.75
CA GLN A 79 -1.83 16.51 7.37
C GLN A 79 -2.86 15.51 6.86
N ARG A 80 -4.05 15.53 7.46
CA ARG A 80 -5.16 14.66 7.05
C ARG A 80 -5.70 15.13 5.70
N ILE A 81 -5.81 14.20 4.77
CA ILE A 81 -6.47 14.41 3.48
C ILE A 81 -7.87 13.83 3.58
N ALA A 82 -8.89 14.68 3.41
CA ALA A 82 -10.28 14.26 3.48
C ALA A 82 -10.70 13.69 2.12
N VAL A 83 -10.78 12.36 2.03
CA VAL A 83 -11.16 11.65 0.82
C VAL A 83 -12.11 10.50 1.17
N PRO A 84 -13.16 10.27 0.37
CA PRO A 84 -13.99 9.08 0.51
C PRO A 84 -13.18 7.85 0.08
N SER A 85 -13.39 6.73 0.77
CA SER A 85 -12.79 5.46 0.40
C SER A 85 -13.86 4.38 0.27
N ASP A 86 -13.79 3.61 -0.79
CA ASP A 86 -14.56 2.37 -0.92
C ASP A 86 -13.70 1.20 -0.44
N MET A 87 -14.34 0.18 0.13
CA MET A 87 -13.66 -1.05 0.52
C MET A 87 -14.30 -2.23 -0.20
N THR A 88 -13.47 -3.13 -0.74
CA THR A 88 -13.93 -4.38 -1.35
C THR A 88 -12.91 -5.48 -1.05
N ASN A 89 -13.35 -6.56 -0.40
CA ASN A 89 -12.52 -7.73 -0.08
C ASN A 89 -11.21 -7.39 0.66
N GLY A 90 -11.24 -6.45 1.62
CA GLY A 90 -10.03 -6.05 2.38
C GLY A 90 -9.15 -5.01 1.68
N VAL A 91 -9.53 -4.53 0.49
CA VAL A 91 -8.78 -3.53 -0.28
C VAL A 91 -9.54 -2.21 -0.27
N HIS A 92 -8.88 -1.15 0.21
CA HIS A 92 -9.43 0.20 0.11
C HIS A 92 -9.06 0.83 -1.22
N SER A 93 -9.97 1.60 -1.78
CA SER A 93 -9.70 2.41 -2.95
C SER A 93 -10.27 3.81 -2.86
N ILE A 94 -9.49 4.76 -3.34
CA ILE A 94 -9.73 6.20 -3.22
C ILE A 94 -9.45 6.83 -4.58
N ALA A 95 -10.31 7.75 -5.03
CA ALA A 95 -10.05 8.54 -6.23
C ALA A 95 -8.80 9.42 -6.05
N ALA A 96 -7.92 9.41 -7.05
CA ALA A 96 -6.62 10.08 -7.03
C ALA A 96 -6.33 10.70 -8.40
N ASP A 97 -7.30 11.42 -8.96
CA ASP A 97 -7.21 12.00 -10.28
C ASP A 97 -6.16 13.10 -10.41
N PRO A 98 -5.71 13.40 -11.64
CA PRO A 98 -4.99 14.63 -11.95
C PRO A 98 -5.60 15.87 -11.28
N GLY A 99 -4.76 16.71 -10.70
CA GLY A 99 -5.19 17.90 -9.94
C GLY A 99 -5.85 17.64 -8.57
N SER A 100 -6.11 16.39 -8.17
CA SER A 100 -6.66 16.09 -6.85
C SER A 100 -5.68 16.45 -5.73
N GLN A 101 -6.22 16.81 -4.55
CA GLN A 101 -5.42 17.09 -3.36
C GLN A 101 -4.59 15.86 -2.96
N LEU A 102 -5.17 14.66 -3.06
CA LEU A 102 -4.51 13.41 -2.73
C LEU A 102 -3.30 13.15 -3.62
N LEU A 103 -3.47 13.24 -4.95
CA LEU A 103 -2.38 13.02 -5.90
C LEU A 103 -1.26 14.06 -5.71
N SER A 104 -1.64 15.33 -5.53
CA SER A 104 -0.69 16.42 -5.27
C SER A 104 0.13 16.17 -4.01
N ALA A 105 -0.51 15.66 -2.94
CA ALA A 105 0.17 15.33 -1.70
C ALA A 105 1.07 14.09 -1.85
N LEU A 106 0.61 13.02 -2.52
CA LEU A 106 1.42 11.82 -2.73
C LEU A 106 2.68 12.09 -3.57
N THR A 107 2.60 12.99 -4.55
CA THR A 107 3.73 13.36 -5.42
C THR A 107 4.56 14.54 -4.90
N GLY A 108 4.10 15.22 -3.84
CA GLY A 108 4.74 16.40 -3.26
C GLY A 108 5.29 16.21 -1.83
N GLY A 109 4.73 15.26 -1.08
CA GLY A 109 5.05 15.01 0.32
C GLY A 109 6.30 14.14 0.51
N ARG A 110 6.66 13.93 1.78
CA ARG A 110 7.81 13.10 2.17
C ARG A 110 7.42 11.76 2.76
N GLN A 111 6.28 11.71 3.45
CA GLN A 111 5.77 10.50 4.08
C GLN A 111 4.25 10.45 4.00
N VAL A 112 3.72 9.25 3.77
CA VAL A 112 2.29 8.96 3.93
C VAL A 112 2.10 8.03 5.12
N THR A 113 1.11 8.34 5.95
CA THR A 113 0.64 7.48 7.03
C THR A 113 -0.81 7.11 6.75
N LEU A 114 -1.08 5.81 6.77
CA LEU A 114 -2.40 5.21 6.60
C LEU A 114 -2.86 4.64 7.93
N LEU A 115 -4.08 4.97 8.34
CA LEU A 115 -4.69 4.44 9.55
C LEU A 115 -5.99 3.72 9.18
N ALA A 116 -6.13 2.47 9.62
CA ALA A 116 -7.38 1.68 9.54
C ALA A 116 -7.59 1.01 10.90
N GLY A 117 -8.49 1.55 11.71
CA GLY A 117 -8.70 1.07 13.08
C GLY A 117 -7.40 1.06 13.90
N PRO A 118 -6.96 -0.11 14.42
CA PRO A 118 -5.71 -0.23 15.16
C PRO A 118 -4.46 -0.32 14.28
N VAL A 119 -4.63 -0.48 12.95
CA VAL A 119 -3.52 -0.68 12.03
C VAL A 119 -2.99 0.66 11.53
N THR A 120 -1.68 0.85 11.68
CA THR A 120 -0.96 2.01 11.17
C THR A 120 0.12 1.54 10.21
N LEU A 121 0.22 2.19 9.05
CA LEU A 121 1.29 2.00 8.08
C LEU A 121 1.88 3.35 7.72
N SER A 122 3.20 3.50 7.84
CA SER A 122 3.92 4.68 7.35
C SER A 122 4.88 4.29 6.26
N LEU A 123 4.82 4.97 5.11
CA LEU A 123 5.64 4.69 3.94
C LEU A 123 6.33 5.97 3.47
N PRO A 124 7.59 5.90 3.02
CA PRO A 124 8.25 7.05 2.41
C PRO A 124 7.61 7.38 1.06
N LEU A 125 7.48 8.67 0.77
CA LEU A 125 7.10 9.18 -0.55
C LEU A 125 8.32 9.52 -1.41
N GLU A 126 9.54 9.30 -0.92
CA GLU A 126 10.76 9.45 -1.74
C GLU A 126 10.66 8.56 -3.00
N GLY A 127 10.74 9.17 -4.18
CA GLY A 127 10.58 8.49 -5.47
C GLY A 127 9.13 8.35 -5.98
N SER A 128 8.12 8.68 -5.17
CA SER A 128 6.71 8.57 -5.55
C SER A 128 6.36 9.39 -6.79
N ARG A 129 6.81 10.66 -6.84
CA ARG A 129 6.56 11.58 -7.96
C ARG A 129 6.97 10.97 -9.29
N ARG A 130 8.19 10.41 -9.34
CA ARG A 130 8.74 9.80 -10.56
C ARG A 130 7.95 8.56 -10.94
N ALA A 131 7.68 7.67 -9.99
CA ALA A 131 6.98 6.41 -10.26
C ALA A 131 5.52 6.65 -10.69
N ILE A 132 4.79 7.49 -9.95
CA ILE A 132 3.40 7.87 -10.27
C ILE A 132 3.34 8.58 -11.63
N GLY A 133 4.26 9.52 -11.89
CA GLY A 133 4.34 10.19 -13.20
C GLY A 133 4.54 9.21 -14.36
N GLN A 134 5.45 8.23 -14.21
CA GLN A 134 5.66 7.18 -15.21
C GLN A 134 4.42 6.32 -15.44
N ALA A 135 3.69 5.95 -14.39
CA ALA A 135 2.44 5.21 -14.52
C ALA A 135 1.36 6.04 -15.25
N MET A 136 1.20 7.32 -14.87
CA MET A 136 0.26 8.24 -15.52
C MET A 136 0.56 8.43 -17.00
N GLU A 137 1.83 8.66 -17.36
CA GLU A 137 2.27 8.77 -18.75
C GLU A 137 1.93 7.52 -19.56
N ALA A 138 2.11 6.32 -18.98
CA ALA A 138 1.78 5.06 -19.63
C ALA A 138 0.26 4.82 -19.78
N CYS A 139 -0.57 5.61 -19.09
CA CYS A 139 -2.03 5.61 -19.19
C CYS A 139 -2.59 6.82 -19.96
N ASP A 140 -1.73 7.64 -20.59
CA ASP A 140 -2.10 8.92 -21.23
C ASP A 140 -2.80 9.92 -20.28
N LEU A 141 -2.59 9.79 -18.96
CA LEU A 141 -3.06 10.74 -17.97
C LEU A 141 -2.06 11.88 -17.83
N ARG A 142 -2.53 13.12 -17.98
CA ARG A 142 -1.72 14.32 -17.79
C ARG A 142 -1.84 14.82 -16.34
N PRO A 143 -0.77 15.36 -15.73
CA PRO A 143 -0.81 15.98 -14.41
C PRO A 143 -1.79 17.15 -14.30
#